data_AF-A0A7C1L2Z4-F1
#
_entry.id   AF-A0A7C1L2Z4-F1
#
_cell.length_a   1.000
_cell.length_b   1.000
_cell.length_c   1.000
_cell.angle_alpha   90.00
_cell.angle_beta   90.00
_cell.angle_gamma   90.00
#
_symmetry.space_group_name_H-M   'P 1'
#
loop_
_entity.id
_entity.type
_entity.pdbx_description
1 polymer ?
#
loop_
_entity_poly.entity_id
_entity_poly.type
_entity_poly.pdbx_seq_one_letter_code
_entity_poly.pdbx_strand_id
1 'polypeptide(L)'
;MLQERRNQCLGLVRISNRQLNKVRYYPGEGNTHGLMKAVLCERLEKQGKFYVTEAVIDKIGTRADILVLDDFLVIEIAVTESESSLEEKREKYESIGLKMGVVRCS
;
A
#
# COMPACT_ATOMS: atom_id res chain seq x y z
N MET A 1 -7.03 -20.25 -6.46
CA MET A 1 -5.60 -20.42 -6.10
C MET A 1 -5.02 -19.10 -5.58
N LEU A 2 -3.98 -19.13 -4.73
CA LEU A 2 -3.38 -17.91 -4.15
C LEU A 2 -2.83 -16.95 -5.24
N GLN A 3 -2.27 -17.50 -6.32
CA GLN A 3 -1.77 -16.70 -7.45
C GLN A 3 -2.88 -15.92 -8.18
N GLU A 4 -4.06 -16.50 -8.34
CA GLU A 4 -5.20 -15.82 -8.98
C GLU A 4 -5.66 -14.61 -8.14
N ARG A 5 -5.70 -14.78 -6.82
CA ARG A 5 -6.02 -13.69 -5.89
C ARG A 5 -5.01 -12.55 -5.97
N ARG A 6 -3.71 -12.87 -6.05
CA ARG A 6 -2.65 -11.87 -6.26
C ARG A 6 -2.83 -11.15 -7.58
N ASN A 7 -3.12 -11.87 -8.66
CA ASN A 7 -3.34 -11.28 -9.99
C ASN A 7 -4.57 -10.35 -9.99
N GLN A 8 -5.65 -10.72 -9.30
CA GLN A 8 -6.83 -9.87 -9.11
C GLN A 8 -6.48 -8.58 -8.38
N CYS A 9 -5.78 -8.68 -7.25
CA CYS A 9 -5.35 -7.51 -6.48
C CYS A 9 -4.40 -6.61 -7.28
N LEU A 10 -3.40 -7.22 -7.95
CA LEU A 10 -2.46 -6.51 -8.82
C LEU A 10 -3.14 -5.82 -10.01
N GLY A 11 -4.27 -6.38 -10.47
CA GLY A 11 -5.13 -5.82 -11.49
C GLY A 11 -5.66 -4.42 -11.15
N LEU A 12 -5.77 -4.08 -9.87
CA LEU A 12 -6.19 -2.76 -9.40
C LEU A 12 -5.10 -1.69 -9.57
N VAL A 13 -3.83 -2.10 -9.63
CA VAL A 13 -2.68 -1.20 -9.72
C VAL A 13 -2.42 -0.84 -11.18
N ARG A 14 -2.10 0.43 -11.44
CA ARG A 14 -1.64 0.92 -12.76
C ARG A 14 -0.49 0.05 -13.28
N ILE A 15 -0.56 -0.37 -14.54
CA ILE A 15 0.40 -1.32 -15.14
C ILE A 15 1.87 -0.88 -14.94
N SER A 16 2.18 0.40 -15.20
CA SER A 16 3.54 0.95 -15.07
C SER A 16 4.07 1.00 -13.63
N ASN A 17 3.20 0.76 -12.65
CA ASN A 17 3.50 0.86 -11.23
C ASN A 17 3.61 -0.52 -10.54
N ARG A 18 3.31 -1.62 -11.25
CA ARG A 18 3.30 -3.02 -10.77
C ARG A 18 4.69 -3.61 -10.52
N GLN A 19 5.52 -2.91 -9.75
CA GLN A 19 6.84 -3.40 -9.35
C GLN A 19 6.71 -4.20 -8.06
N LEU A 20 6.72 -5.52 -8.18
CA LEU A 20 6.56 -6.45 -7.06
C LEU A 20 7.80 -6.44 -6.15
N ASN A 21 7.56 -6.45 -4.85
CA ASN A 21 8.57 -6.65 -3.80
C ASN A 21 9.80 -5.74 -3.97
N LYS A 22 9.57 -4.50 -4.38
CA LYS A 22 10.59 -3.45 -4.42
C LYS A 22 10.14 -2.32 -3.53
N VAL A 23 11.05 -1.85 -2.67
CA VAL A 23 10.81 -0.65 -1.88
C VAL A 23 11.06 0.57 -2.76
N ARG A 24 10.00 1.33 -3.04
CA ARG A 24 10.09 2.59 -3.76
C ARG A 24 9.76 3.76 -2.84
N TYR A 25 10.44 4.85 -3.13
CA TYR A 25 10.34 6.08 -2.37
C TYR A 25 9.82 7.19 -3.28
N TYR A 26 8.96 8.05 -2.75
CA TYR A 26 8.55 9.27 -3.43
C TYR A 26 9.55 10.38 -3.14
N PRO A 27 10.02 11.17 -4.12
CA PRO A 27 11.06 12.18 -3.89
C PRO A 27 10.74 13.23 -2.81
N GLY A 28 9.47 13.46 -2.52
CA GLY A 28 9.03 14.39 -1.47
C GLY A 28 8.69 13.72 -0.14
N GLU A 29 8.96 12.43 0.03
CA GLU A 29 8.70 11.74 1.30
C GLU A 29 9.75 12.11 2.36
N GLY A 30 9.32 12.25 3.62
CA GLY A 30 10.23 12.44 4.73
C GLY A 30 10.97 11.16 5.09
N ASN A 31 12.19 11.28 5.62
CA ASN A 31 13.02 10.14 6.03
C ASN A 31 12.28 9.14 6.94
N THR A 32 11.47 9.62 7.88
CA THR A 32 10.70 8.76 8.79
C THR A 32 9.69 7.89 8.05
N HIS A 33 9.00 8.44 7.04
CA HIS A 33 8.03 7.72 6.21
C HIS A 33 8.75 6.64 5.38
N GLY A 34 9.85 7.00 4.73
CA GLY A 34 10.66 6.06 3.94
C GLY A 34 11.26 4.93 4.78
N LEU A 35 11.79 5.23 5.96
CA LEU A 35 12.32 4.21 6.88
C LEU A 35 11.23 3.26 7.37
N MET A 36 10.06 3.78 7.76
CA MET A 36 8.95 2.93 8.18
C MET A 36 8.49 2.01 7.04
N LYS A 37 8.45 2.53 5.82
CA LYS A 37 8.13 1.75 4.61
C LYS A 37 9.11 0.60 4.42
N ALA A 38 10.41 0.87 4.50
CA ALA A 38 11.45 -0.15 4.38
C ALA A 38 11.29 -1.26 5.45
N VAL A 39 11.03 -0.89 6.71
CA VAL A 39 10.82 -1.84 7.82
C VAL A 39 9.58 -2.71 7.59
N LEU A 40 8.48 -2.12 7.12
CA LEU A 40 7.26 -2.88 6.81
C LEU A 40 7.47 -3.84 5.65
N CYS A 41 8.15 -3.41 4.58
CA CYS A 41 8.51 -4.26 3.46
C CYS A 41 9.39 -5.44 3.89
N GLU A 42 10.41 -5.22 4.72
CA GLU A 42 11.24 -6.30 5.26
C GLU A 42 10.42 -7.34 6.05
N ARG A 43 9.45 -6.88 6.86
CA ARG A 43 8.54 -7.78 7.60
C ARG A 43 7.66 -8.60 6.65
N LEU A 44 7.13 -8.00 5.60
CA LEU A 44 6.31 -8.69 4.59
C LEU A 44 7.13 -9.73 3.83
N GLU A 45 8.39 -9.44 3.49
CA GLU A 45 9.30 -10.39 2.86
C GLU A 45 9.59 -11.60 3.76
N LYS A 46 9.85 -11.37 5.04
CA LYS A 46 10.02 -12.46 6.03
C LYS A 46 8.77 -13.34 6.17
N GLN A 47 7.59 -12.81 5.85
CA GLN A 47 6.33 -13.55 5.83
C GLN A 47 6.01 -14.20 4.47
N GLY A 48 6.86 -14.01 3.45
CA GLY A 48 6.61 -14.52 2.10
C GLY A 48 5.46 -13.83 1.37
N LYS A 49 5.13 -12.59 1.74
CA LYS A 49 4.04 -11.80 1.15
C LYS A 49 4.49 -11.06 -0.10
N PHE A 50 3.57 -10.90 -1.04
CA PHE A 50 3.76 -10.10 -2.25
C PHE A 50 3.14 -8.73 -2.06
N TYR A 51 3.87 -7.70 -2.43
CA TYR A 51 3.42 -6.33 -2.27
C TYR A 51 3.88 -5.42 -3.41
N VAL A 52 3.20 -4.28 -3.54
CA VAL A 52 3.61 -3.16 -4.38
C VAL A 52 3.68 -1.92 -3.50
N THR A 53 4.81 -1.24 -3.46
CA THR A 53 4.91 0.08 -2.80
C THR A 53 4.55 1.20 -3.77
N GLU A 54 4.08 2.33 -3.24
CA GLU A 54 3.65 3.48 -4.04
C GLU A 54 2.58 3.08 -5.07
N ALA A 55 1.66 2.20 -4.66
CA ALA A 55 0.69 1.52 -5.49
C ALA A 55 -0.36 2.52 -6.00
N VAL A 56 -0.28 2.88 -7.29
CA VAL A 56 -1.24 3.80 -7.93
C VAL A 56 -2.47 3.03 -8.36
N ILE A 57 -3.63 3.37 -7.80
CA ILE A 57 -4.92 2.71 -8.06
C ILE A 57 -5.82 3.66 -8.84
N ASP A 58 -5.77 3.56 -10.17
CA ASP A 58 -6.43 4.50 -11.09
C ASP A 58 -7.96 4.58 -10.88
N LYS A 59 -8.59 3.46 -10.52
CA LYS A 59 -10.05 3.39 -10.33
C LYS A 59 -10.59 4.36 -9.26
N ILE A 60 -9.81 4.64 -8.23
CA ILE A 60 -10.18 5.53 -7.12
C ILE A 60 -9.26 6.75 -7.02
N GLY A 61 -8.38 6.94 -8.01
CA GLY A 61 -7.50 8.12 -8.11
C GLY A 61 -6.57 8.30 -6.91
N THR A 62 -6.14 7.22 -6.25
CA THR A 62 -5.29 7.27 -5.06
C THR A 62 -3.98 6.53 -5.25
N ARG A 63 -3.02 6.81 -4.37
CA ARG A 63 -1.76 6.09 -4.25
C ARG A 63 -1.62 5.58 -2.82
N ALA A 64 -1.52 4.26 -2.70
CA ALA A 64 -1.24 3.58 -1.45
C ALA A 64 0.27 3.50 -1.19
N ASP A 65 0.70 3.63 0.06
CA ASP A 65 2.12 3.47 0.42
C ASP A 65 2.60 2.03 0.19
N ILE A 66 1.83 1.04 0.66
CA ILE A 66 2.07 -0.39 0.43
C ILE A 66 0.74 -1.10 0.18
N LEU A 67 0.62 -1.84 -0.91
CA LEU A 67 -0.49 -2.77 -1.17
C LEU A 67 0.00 -4.21 -1.07
N VAL A 68 -0.51 -4.95 -0.08
CA VAL A 68 -0.25 -6.38 0.14
C VAL A 68 -1.25 -7.21 -0.66
N LEU A 69 -0.74 -7.91 -1.68
CA LEU A 69 -1.55 -8.60 -2.69
C LEU A 69 -2.24 -9.85 -2.15
N ASP A 70 -1.62 -10.55 -1.20
CA ASP A 70 -2.15 -11.77 -0.59
C ASP A 70 -3.42 -11.50 0.24
N ASP A 71 -3.46 -10.32 0.87
CA ASP A 71 -4.42 -10.00 1.92
C ASP A 71 -5.44 -8.94 1.48
N PHE A 72 -5.28 -8.35 0.29
CA PHE A 72 -6.07 -7.21 -0.19
C PHE A 72 -6.02 -6.07 0.83
N LEU A 73 -4.82 -5.82 1.37
CA LEU A 73 -4.57 -4.87 2.44
C LEU A 73 -3.68 -3.75 1.94
N VAL A 74 -4.17 -2.53 2.06
CA VAL A 74 -3.38 -1.31 1.97
C VAL A 74 -2.84 -0.98 3.36
N ILE A 75 -1.56 -0.65 3.43
CA ILE A 75 -0.93 -0.08 4.62
C ILE A 75 -0.57 1.37 4.28
N GLU A 76 -1.22 2.33 4.94
CA GLU A 76 -0.89 3.75 4.89
C GLU A 76 0.05 4.10 6.05
N ILE A 77 1.10 4.86 5.78
CA ILE A 77 2.08 5.32 6.76
C ILE A 77 1.79 6.79 7.05
N ALA A 78 1.14 7.04 8.19
CA ALA A 78 0.75 8.39 8.58
C ALA A 78 1.83 9.04 9.46
N VAL A 79 2.29 10.23 9.08
CA VAL A 79 3.18 11.06 9.93
C VAL A 79 2.37 12.19 10.58
N THR A 80 1.72 13.01 9.76
CA THR A 80 0.93 14.17 10.21
C THR A 80 -0.50 14.17 9.65
N GLU A 81 -0.91 13.10 8.99
CA GLU A 81 -2.25 13.01 8.39
C GLU A 81 -3.33 13.01 9.48
N SER A 82 -4.41 13.76 9.24
CA SER A 82 -5.57 13.79 10.12
C SER A 82 -6.39 12.51 10.02
N GLU A 83 -7.11 12.17 11.08
CA GLU A 83 -8.04 11.03 11.09
C GLU A 83 -9.09 11.15 9.97
N SER A 84 -9.58 12.36 9.70
CA SER A 84 -10.56 12.60 8.63
C SER A 84 -10.02 12.21 7.25
N SER A 85 -8.76 12.54 6.97
CA SER A 85 -8.13 12.20 5.68
C SER A 85 -7.89 10.69 5.55
N LEU A 86 -7.55 10.03 6.66
CA LEU A 86 -7.40 8.58 6.69
C LEU A 86 -8.75 7.88 6.50
N GLU A 87 -9.83 8.40 7.09
CA GLU A 87 -11.17 7.82 6.92
C GLU A 87 -11.67 7.95 5.47
N GLU A 88 -11.46 9.10 4.83
CA GLU A 88 -11.76 9.27 3.40
C GLU A 88 -10.99 8.28 2.52
N LYS A 89 -9.71 8.01 2.84
CA LYS A 89 -8.92 6.98 2.14
C LYS A 89 -9.49 5.59 2.40
N ARG A 90 -9.88 5.28 3.64
CA ARG A 90 -10.50 4.00 4.03
C ARG A 90 -11.73 3.72 3.18
N GLU A 91 -12.67 4.65 3.11
CA GLU A 91 -13.90 4.51 2.34
C GLU A 91 -13.62 4.24 0.85
N LYS A 92 -12.65 4.96 0.26
CA LYS A 92 -12.24 4.74 -1.13
C LYS A 92 -11.68 3.33 -1.34
N TYR A 93 -10.82 2.84 -0.45
CA TYR A 93 -10.28 1.49 -0.56
C TYR A 93 -11.35 0.41 -0.38
N GLU A 94 -12.23 0.57 0.60
CA GLU A 94 -13.31 -0.38 0.87
C GLU A 94 -14.30 -0.47 -0.29
N SER A 95 -14.56 0.64 -1.01
CA SER A 95 -15.42 0.67 -2.20
C SER A 95 -14.95 -0.25 -3.34
N ILE A 96 -13.67 -0.64 -3.35
CA ILE A 96 -13.07 -1.56 -4.32
C ILE A 96 -12.63 -2.89 -3.70
N GLY A 97 -13.03 -3.17 -2.47
CA GLY A 97 -12.74 -4.42 -1.77
C GLY A 97 -11.33 -4.52 -1.18
N LEU A 98 -10.65 -3.39 -0.98
CA LEU A 98 -9.38 -3.32 -0.25
C LEU A 98 -9.63 -2.93 1.21
N LYS A 99 -8.92 -3.57 2.12
CA LYS A 99 -8.85 -3.17 3.54
C LYS A 99 -7.76 -2.15 3.73
N MET A 100 -7.89 -1.28 4.72
CA MET A 100 -6.85 -0.31 5.06
C MET A 100 -6.36 -0.47 6.51
N GLY A 101 -5.05 -0.66 6.67
CA GLY A 101 -4.32 -0.53 7.92
C GLY A 101 -3.52 0.77 7.94
N VAL A 102 -3.36 1.37 9.12
CA VAL A 102 -2.59 2.60 9.30
C VAL A 102 -1.45 2.35 10.26
N VAL A 103 -0.25 2.81 9.91
CA VAL A 103 0.91 2.81 10.78
C VAL A 103 1.30 4.25 11.04
N ARG A 104 1.17 4.70 12.30
CA ARG A 104 1.56 6.05 12.69
C ARG A 104 3.04 6.10 13.07
N CYS A 105 3.76 7.04 12.48
CA CYS A 105 5.13 7.36 12.86
C CYS A 105 5.09 8.39 14.00
N SER A 106 5.51 7.98 15.19
CA SER A 106 5.67 8.83 16.38
C SER A 106 7.10 9.36 16.49
#